data_AF-A0A7W7LJD3-F1
#
_entry.id   AF-A0A7W7LJD3-F1
#
_cell.length_a   1.000
_cell.length_b   1.000
_cell.length_c   1.000
_cell.angle_alpha   90.00
_cell.angle_beta   90.00
_cell.angle_gamma   90.00
#
_symmetry.space_group_name_H-M   'P 1'
#
loop_
_entity.id
_entity.type
_entity.pdbx_description
1 polymer ?
#
loop_
_entity_poly.entity_id
_entity_poly.type
_entity_poly.pdbx_seq_one_letter_code
_entity_poly.pdbx_strand_id
1 'polypeptide(L)'
;MTAAGTLRGGRAGTAPDGCQAARVRPYSLTGGRTRFGHVLLVETFVAALDAWEEEQERADGGTGPAPLAARVVPEVRAIVGLCRRLRSVAEVSALLKMPLGVVRVLLGDLADQGRIRVYGTGYPDGRPDRALLERVLSGLRRL
;
A
#
# COMPACT_ATOMS: atom_id res chain seq x y z
N MET A 1 21.28 31.61 -56.85
CA MET A 1 20.19 32.09 -55.96
C MET A 1 19.41 30.86 -55.52
N THR A 2 19.01 30.58 -54.27
CA THR A 2 19.31 31.02 -52.90
C THR A 2 18.58 29.99 -52.00
N ALA A 3 19.05 29.86 -50.77
CA ALA A 3 18.71 28.89 -49.73
C ALA A 3 17.32 29.05 -49.03
N ALA A 4 17.16 28.22 -47.98
CA ALA A 4 16.20 28.22 -46.85
C ALA A 4 14.86 27.51 -47.12
N GLY A 5 14.38 26.54 -46.33
CA GLY A 5 14.69 26.12 -44.96
C GLY A 5 13.39 26.14 -44.15
N THR A 6 12.98 25.04 -43.51
CA THR A 6 12.11 25.07 -42.31
C THR A 6 12.23 23.75 -41.53
N LEU A 7 12.54 23.92 -40.24
CA LEU A 7 12.59 22.92 -39.18
C LEU A 7 11.20 22.67 -38.55
N ARG A 8 10.90 21.43 -38.16
CA ARG A 8 10.13 21.03 -36.95
C ARG A 8 10.17 19.49 -36.91
N GLY A 9 10.67 18.81 -35.88
CA GLY A 9 10.71 19.14 -34.45
C GLY A 9 9.64 18.32 -33.75
N GLY A 10 10.04 17.29 -32.98
CA GLY A 10 9.13 16.54 -32.11
C GLY A 10 9.47 15.06 -31.94
N ARG A 11 10.65 14.74 -31.40
CA ARG A 11 10.90 13.42 -30.81
C ARG A 11 9.96 13.27 -29.61
N ALA A 12 8.96 12.39 -29.74
CA ALA A 12 8.12 11.98 -28.62
C ALA A 12 9.02 11.33 -27.56
N GLY A 13 9.03 11.95 -26.38
CA GLY A 13 9.87 11.54 -25.27
C GLY A 13 9.55 10.11 -24.82
N THR A 14 10.61 9.33 -24.69
CA THR A 14 10.62 8.06 -23.97
C THR A 14 10.46 8.39 -22.48
N ALA A 15 9.22 8.37 -21.98
CA ALA A 15 8.97 8.37 -20.54
C ALA A 15 9.31 6.97 -19.99
N PRO A 16 9.98 6.88 -18.83
CA PRO A 16 10.38 5.61 -18.26
C PRO A 16 9.16 4.77 -17.92
N ASP A 17 9.30 3.48 -18.23
CA ASP A 17 8.35 2.39 -18.12
C ASP A 17 7.84 2.26 -16.68
N GLY A 18 6.82 3.04 -16.34
CA GLY A 18 6.08 2.93 -15.11
C GLY A 18 5.16 1.72 -15.25
N CYS A 19 5.56 0.61 -14.62
CA CYS A 19 4.83 -0.65 -14.49
C CYS A 19 3.31 -0.41 -14.59
N GLN A 20 2.77 -0.58 -15.81
CA GLN A 20 1.35 -0.42 -16.06
C GLN A 20 0.68 -1.54 -15.27
N ALA A 21 0.04 -1.18 -14.16
CA ALA A 21 -0.89 -2.07 -13.49
C ALA A 21 -1.82 -2.59 -14.57
N ALA A 22 -1.73 -3.88 -14.88
CA ALA A 22 -2.56 -4.54 -15.85
C ALA A 22 -3.99 -4.06 -15.59
N ARG A 23 -4.71 -3.64 -16.64
CA ARG A 23 -5.99 -2.91 -16.57
C ARG A 23 -7.13 -3.81 -16.09
N VAL A 24 -6.93 -4.45 -14.95
CA VAL A 24 -7.87 -5.22 -14.16
C VAL A 24 -8.81 -4.21 -13.52
N ARG A 25 -10.12 -4.48 -13.56
CA ARG A 25 -11.06 -3.62 -12.84
C ARG A 25 -10.67 -3.62 -11.37
N PRO A 26 -10.55 -2.46 -10.70
CA PRO A 26 -9.98 -2.38 -9.37
C PRO A 26 -10.57 -3.35 -8.33
N TYR A 27 -11.85 -3.70 -8.46
CA TYR A 27 -12.55 -4.62 -7.54
C TYR A 27 -12.43 -6.11 -7.90
N SER A 28 -11.88 -6.44 -9.07
CA SER A 28 -11.59 -7.82 -9.45
C SER A 28 -10.44 -8.39 -8.62
N LEU A 29 -9.50 -7.55 -8.17
CA LEU A 29 -8.39 -7.95 -7.28
C LEU A 29 -8.89 -8.42 -5.90
N THR A 30 -10.00 -7.85 -5.42
CA THR A 30 -10.59 -8.21 -4.12
C THR A 30 -11.64 -9.31 -4.23
N GLY A 31 -11.97 -9.76 -5.45
CA GLY A 31 -13.06 -10.70 -5.70
C GLY A 31 -14.44 -10.14 -5.33
N GLY A 32 -14.60 -8.80 -5.35
CA GLY A 32 -15.83 -8.12 -4.90
C GLY A 32 -15.93 -7.92 -3.39
N ARG A 33 -14.94 -8.34 -2.60
CA ARG A 33 -14.91 -8.08 -1.15
C ARG A 33 -14.70 -6.57 -0.91
N THR A 34 -15.56 -6.00 -0.05
CA THR A 34 -15.51 -4.58 0.38
C THR A 34 -15.47 -4.43 1.90
N ARG A 35 -15.51 -5.54 2.64
CA ARG A 35 -15.37 -5.54 4.10
C ARG A 35 -13.92 -5.79 4.49
N PHE A 36 -13.47 -5.05 5.49
CA PHE A 36 -12.15 -5.16 6.11
C PHE A 36 -12.35 -5.49 7.57
N GLY A 37 -11.62 -6.47 8.11
CA GLY A 37 -11.68 -6.81 9.55
C GLY A 37 -11.02 -5.77 10.45
N HIS A 38 -10.13 -4.96 9.89
CA HIS A 38 -9.34 -3.95 10.60
C HIS A 38 -9.83 -2.53 10.29
N VAL A 39 -9.89 -1.67 11.30
CA VAL A 39 -10.13 -0.22 11.12
C VAL A 39 -8.83 0.41 10.60
N LEU A 40 -8.69 0.44 9.28
CA LEU A 40 -7.53 1.00 8.58
C LEU A 40 -7.84 2.43 8.12
N LEU A 41 -7.71 3.40 9.03
CA LEU A 41 -7.80 4.82 8.68
C LEU A 41 -6.70 5.20 7.67
N VAL A 42 -6.89 6.31 6.95
CA VAL A 42 -5.97 6.71 5.87
C VAL A 42 -4.57 6.99 6.41
N GLU A 43 -4.51 7.54 7.62
CA GLU A 43 -3.32 7.86 8.41
C GLU A 43 -2.75 6.66 9.20
N THR A 44 -3.42 5.50 9.20
CA THR A 44 -2.96 4.34 9.96
C THR A 44 -1.63 3.85 9.42
N PHE A 45 -0.68 3.61 10.32
CA PHE A 45 0.64 3.12 9.97
C PHE A 45 0.68 1.60 9.91
N VAL A 46 1.38 1.06 8.92
CA VAL A 46 1.61 -0.37 8.73
C VAL A 46 3.09 -0.64 8.49
N ALA A 47 3.57 -1.79 8.94
CA ALA A 47 4.91 -2.31 8.61
C ALA A 47 4.87 -3.81 8.36
N ALA A 48 5.75 -4.31 7.49
CA ALA A 48 5.94 -5.73 7.25
C ALA A 48 6.59 -6.40 8.47
N LEU A 49 6.25 -7.67 8.68
CA LEU A 49 6.92 -8.55 9.63
C LEU A 49 7.89 -9.42 8.81
N ASP A 50 9.19 -9.28 9.07
CA ASP A 50 10.28 -9.82 8.22
C ASP A 50 10.31 -11.36 8.11
N ALA A 51 9.53 -12.09 8.90
CA ALA A 51 9.54 -13.55 9.02
C ALA A 51 9.10 -14.33 7.75
N TRP A 52 8.65 -13.65 6.69
CA TRP A 52 8.00 -14.30 5.54
C TRP A 52 8.91 -14.62 4.35
N GLU A 53 10.15 -14.13 4.33
CA GLU A 53 11.03 -14.32 3.15
C GLU A 53 11.53 -15.77 3.04
N GLU A 54 11.72 -16.47 4.17
CA GLU A 54 12.33 -17.81 4.22
C GLU A 54 11.39 -18.97 3.80
N GLU A 55 10.08 -18.81 3.98
CA GLU A 55 9.09 -19.85 3.68
C GLU A 55 8.69 -19.85 2.19
N GLN A 56 8.90 -18.73 1.50
CA GLN A 56 8.40 -18.47 0.15
C GLN A 56 9.27 -19.07 -0.95
N GLU A 57 10.60 -19.11 -0.77
CA GLU A 57 11.53 -19.73 -1.75
C GLU A 57 11.26 -21.23 -1.94
N ARG A 58 10.55 -21.88 -1.00
CA ARG A 58 10.21 -23.31 -1.06
C ARG A 58 8.90 -23.62 -1.79
N ALA A 59 8.02 -22.64 -2.01
CA ALA A 59 6.62 -22.88 -2.41
C ALA A 59 6.29 -22.64 -3.90
N ASP A 60 7.23 -22.17 -4.72
CA ASP A 60 7.01 -21.81 -6.15
C ASP A 60 6.68 -23.01 -7.09
N GLY A 61 6.43 -24.22 -6.56
CA GLY A 61 6.18 -25.45 -7.35
C GLY A 61 4.72 -25.90 -7.53
N GLY A 62 3.71 -25.19 -7.00
CA GLY A 62 2.32 -25.70 -6.93
C GLY A 62 1.30 -24.99 -7.84
N THR A 63 0.96 -25.58 -9.00
CA THR A 63 -0.13 -25.11 -9.87
C THR A 63 -1.48 -25.70 -9.42
N GLY A 64 -2.08 -25.13 -8.38
CA GLY A 64 -3.48 -25.39 -7.98
C GLY A 64 -4.27 -24.09 -7.78
N PRO A 65 -5.61 -24.10 -7.83
CA PRO A 65 -6.44 -22.92 -7.56
C PRO A 65 -6.50 -22.66 -6.05
N ALA A 66 -5.39 -22.16 -5.51
CA ALA A 66 -5.35 -21.66 -4.14
C ALA A 66 -5.95 -20.24 -4.09
N PRO A 67 -6.48 -19.79 -2.94
CA PRO A 67 -6.93 -18.40 -2.78
C PRO A 67 -5.83 -17.44 -3.26
N LEU A 68 -6.18 -16.27 -3.79
CA LEU A 68 -5.21 -15.21 -4.14
C LEU A 68 -4.26 -14.84 -2.97
N ALA A 69 -4.58 -15.25 -1.74
CA ALA A 69 -3.71 -15.15 -0.55
C ALA A 69 -2.53 -16.15 -0.55
N ALA A 70 -2.70 -17.33 -1.17
CA ALA A 70 -1.69 -18.39 -1.24
C ALA A 70 -0.83 -18.31 -2.51
N ARG A 71 -1.33 -17.65 -3.57
CA ARG A 71 -0.49 -17.21 -4.69
C ARG A 71 0.01 -15.81 -4.40
N VAL A 72 1.33 -15.61 -4.36
CA VAL A 72 1.89 -14.26 -4.23
C VAL A 72 1.65 -13.51 -5.54
N VAL A 73 0.46 -12.90 -5.65
CA VAL A 73 0.12 -11.95 -6.72
C VAL A 73 1.15 -10.80 -6.65
N PRO A 74 1.71 -10.31 -7.76
CA PRO A 74 2.76 -9.28 -7.77
C PRO A 74 2.42 -8.05 -6.90
N GLU A 75 1.15 -7.72 -6.78
CA GLU A 75 0.63 -6.63 -5.95
C GLU A 75 0.86 -6.86 -4.45
N VAL A 76 0.68 -8.10 -3.99
CA VAL A 76 0.91 -8.47 -2.58
C VAL A 76 2.40 -8.38 -2.24
N ARG A 77 3.27 -8.82 -3.16
CA ARG A 77 4.72 -8.67 -3.03
C ARG A 77 5.13 -7.20 -2.99
N ALA A 78 4.53 -6.37 -3.84
CA ALA A 78 4.79 -4.93 -3.86
C ALA A 78 4.39 -4.25 -2.54
N ILE A 79 3.22 -4.61 -1.97
CA ILE A 79 2.79 -4.09 -0.65
C ILE A 79 3.80 -4.46 0.43
N VAL A 80 4.22 -5.72 0.53
CA VAL A 80 5.19 -6.17 1.54
C VAL A 80 6.53 -5.43 1.38
N GLY A 81 7.01 -5.28 0.14
CA GLY A 81 8.23 -4.52 -0.16
C GLY A 81 8.13 -3.05 0.28
N LEU A 82 7.00 -2.39 0.04
CA LEU A 82 6.76 -1.02 0.49
C LEU A 82 6.66 -0.89 2.02
N CYS A 83 6.07 -1.90 2.68
CA CYS A 83 5.86 -1.92 4.13
C CYS A 83 7.10 -2.33 4.92
N ARG A 84 8.24 -2.67 4.29
CA ARG A 84 9.52 -2.85 5.00
C ARG A 84 9.95 -1.60 5.79
N ARG A 85 9.45 -0.42 5.37
CA ARG A 85 9.47 0.79 6.19
C ARG A 85 8.07 1.05 6.72
N LEU A 86 7.98 1.73 7.85
CA LEU A 86 6.69 2.19 8.38
C LEU A 86 6.05 3.16 7.38
N ARG A 87 4.84 2.85 6.92
CA ARG A 87 4.10 3.64 5.91
C ARG A 87 2.66 3.81 6.31
N SER A 88 2.04 4.92 5.92
CA SER A 88 0.59 5.09 6.11
C SER A 88 -0.19 4.37 5.02
N VAL A 89 -1.45 3.99 5.28
CA VAL A 89 -2.36 3.42 4.28
C VAL A 89 -2.48 4.34 3.06
N ALA A 90 -2.53 5.66 3.27
CA ALA A 90 -2.55 6.67 2.21
C ALA A 90 -1.33 6.55 1.30
N GLU A 91 -0.14 6.47 1.91
CA GLU A 91 1.13 6.42 1.21
C GLU A 91 1.24 5.13 0.38
N VAL A 92 0.84 3.99 0.94
CA VAL A 92 0.80 2.71 0.23
C VAL A 92 -0.11 2.80 -1.01
N SER A 93 -1.30 3.38 -0.87
CA SER A 93 -2.24 3.56 -1.99
C SER A 93 -1.72 4.49 -3.07
N ALA A 94 -1.09 5.60 -2.68
CA ALA A 94 -0.49 6.54 -3.61
C ALA A 94 0.68 5.91 -4.39
N LEU A 95 1.57 5.17 -3.70
CA LEU A 95 2.73 4.55 -4.31
C LEU A 95 2.35 3.41 -5.27
N LEU A 96 1.34 2.62 -4.92
CA LEU A 96 0.83 1.54 -5.78
C LEU A 96 -0.12 2.03 -6.87
N LYS A 97 -0.56 3.29 -6.83
CA LYS A 97 -1.57 3.87 -7.72
C LYS A 97 -2.86 3.04 -7.77
N MET A 98 -3.26 2.49 -6.61
CA MET A 98 -4.46 1.67 -6.45
C MET A 98 -5.51 2.40 -5.61
N PRO A 99 -6.82 2.20 -5.83
CA PRO A 99 -7.85 2.81 -4.99
C PRO A 99 -7.73 2.39 -3.52
N LEU A 100 -7.98 3.33 -2.61
CA LEU A 100 -7.88 3.11 -1.15
C LEU A 100 -8.65 1.88 -0.67
N GLY A 101 -9.85 1.64 -1.21
CA GLY A 101 -10.66 0.48 -0.86
C GLY A 101 -9.98 -0.85 -1.20
N VAL A 102 -9.26 -0.93 -2.33
CA VAL A 102 -8.54 -2.13 -2.73
C VAL A 102 -7.36 -2.38 -1.79
N VAL A 103 -6.58 -1.33 -1.52
CA VAL A 103 -5.42 -1.42 -0.62
C VAL A 103 -5.82 -1.81 0.79
N ARG A 104 -6.93 -1.29 1.31
CA ARG A 104 -7.46 -1.70 2.62
C ARG A 104 -7.82 -3.20 2.67
N VAL A 105 -8.32 -3.80 1.57
CA VAL A 105 -8.65 -5.24 1.53
C VAL A 105 -7.35 -6.00 1.65
N LEU A 106 -6.38 -5.66 0.80
CA LEU A 106 -5.11 -6.36 0.74
C LEU A 106 -4.31 -6.23 2.05
N LEU A 107 -4.30 -5.04 2.67
CA LEU A 107 -3.68 -4.83 3.97
C LEU A 107 -4.41 -5.59 5.09
N GLY A 108 -5.74 -5.63 5.05
CA GLY A 108 -6.53 -6.43 6.00
C GLY A 108 -6.20 -7.91 5.89
N ASP A 109 -6.21 -8.46 4.67
CA ASP A 109 -5.85 -9.85 4.39
C ASP A 109 -4.42 -10.18 4.90
N LEU A 110 -3.46 -9.26 4.68
CA LEU A 110 -2.08 -9.41 5.16
C LEU A 110 -1.96 -9.31 6.68
N ALA A 111 -2.76 -8.48 7.32
CA ALA A 111 -2.79 -8.35 8.78
C ALA A 111 -3.38 -9.62 9.42
N ASP A 112 -4.46 -10.15 8.85
CA ASP A 112 -5.09 -11.41 9.29
C ASP A 112 -4.14 -12.61 9.17
N GLN A 113 -3.30 -12.61 8.13
CA GLN A 113 -2.24 -13.59 7.93
C GLN A 113 -1.02 -13.37 8.84
N GLY A 114 -0.95 -12.28 9.61
CA GLY A 114 0.22 -11.96 10.43
C GLY A 114 1.46 -11.59 9.62
N ARG A 115 1.28 -11.07 8.40
CA ARG A 115 2.38 -10.62 7.51
C ARG A 115 2.76 -9.16 7.71
N ILE A 116 1.80 -8.36 8.16
CA ILE A 116 2.02 -6.97 8.49
C ILE A 116 1.53 -6.69 9.91
N ARG A 117 2.18 -5.75 10.57
CA ARG A 117 1.74 -5.16 11.82
C ARG A 117 1.01 -3.86 11.52
N VAL A 118 -0.20 -3.75 12.03
CA VAL A 118 -0.99 -2.52 12.02
C VAL A 118 -0.70 -1.76 13.31
N TYR A 119 -0.22 -0.54 13.18
CA TYR A 119 -0.05 0.37 14.30
C TYR A 119 -1.33 1.19 14.40
N GLY A 120 -2.16 0.82 15.38
CA GLY A 120 -3.37 1.56 15.67
C GLY A 120 -3.04 3.03 15.83
N THR A 121 -3.77 3.88 15.13
CA THR A 121 -3.92 5.25 15.63
C THR A 121 -4.62 5.09 16.97
N GLY A 122 -3.96 5.54 18.03
CA GLY A 122 -4.42 5.28 19.39
C GLY A 122 -5.90 5.62 19.53
N TYR A 123 -6.55 4.86 20.40
CA TYR A 123 -7.89 5.04 20.93
C TYR A 123 -9.00 4.31 20.14
N PRO A 124 -9.59 3.24 20.72
CA PRO A 124 -10.75 2.54 20.13
C PRO A 124 -11.95 3.48 19.89
N ASP A 125 -11.98 4.63 20.59
CA ASP A 125 -13.05 5.62 20.51
C ASP A 125 -12.63 6.88 19.72
N GLY A 126 -11.44 6.86 19.10
CA GLY A 126 -10.89 7.98 18.32
C GLY A 126 -10.59 9.25 19.13
N ARG A 127 -10.58 9.17 20.47
CA ARG A 127 -10.32 10.31 21.36
C ARG A 127 -9.11 10.08 22.23
N PRO A 128 -8.07 10.92 22.14
CA PRO A 128 -6.96 10.86 23.07
C PRO A 128 -7.40 11.14 24.50
N ASP A 129 -6.75 10.46 25.45
CA ASP A 129 -7.01 10.66 26.88
C ASP A 129 -6.86 12.15 27.22
N ARG A 130 -7.86 12.69 27.93
CA ARG A 130 -7.87 14.08 28.37
C ARG A 130 -6.62 14.40 29.19
N ALA A 131 -6.16 13.46 30.02
CA ALA A 131 -4.94 13.66 30.81
C ALA A 131 -3.69 13.85 29.93
N LEU A 132 -3.60 13.12 28.82
CA LEU A 132 -2.54 13.30 27.82
C LEU A 132 -2.63 14.69 27.17
N LEU A 133 -3.83 15.10 26.75
CA LEU A 133 -4.05 16.41 26.14
C LEU A 133 -3.70 17.57 27.07
N GLU A 134 -4.09 17.48 28.35
CA GLU A 134 -3.74 18.47 29.37
C GLU A 134 -2.22 18.54 29.60
N ARG A 135 -1.53 17.39 29.59
CA ARG A 135 -0.07 17.33 29.72
C ARG A 135 0.64 17.96 28.52
N VAL A 136 0.18 17.71 27.30
CA VAL A 136 0.71 18.32 26.08
C VAL A 136 0.47 19.83 26.09
N LEU A 137 -0.74 20.28 26.43
CA LEU A 137 -1.09 21.71 26.52
C LEU A 137 -0.21 22.44 27.54
N SER A 138 0.00 21.84 28.71
CA SER A 138 0.89 22.42 29.72
C SER A 138 2.34 22.48 29.23
N GLY A 139 2.79 21.53 28.41
CA GLY A 139 4.13 21.56 27.81
C GLY A 139 4.27 22.69 26.78
N LEU A 140 3.30 22.84 25.88
CA LEU A 140 3.32 23.88 24.84
C LEU A 140 3.22 25.31 25.39
N ARG A 141 2.56 25.51 26.52
CA ARG A 141 2.45 26.83 27.18
C ARG A 141 3.70 27.26 27.96
N ARG A 142 4.67 26.37 28.13
CA ARG A 142 5.93 26.63 28.86
C ARG A 142 7.11 26.89 27.92
N LEU A 143 6.85 27.00 26.63
CA LEU A 143 7.77 27.39 25.57
C LEU A 143 7.44 28.83 25.13
#